data_AF-A0A3S1I480-F1
#
_entry.id   AF-A0A3S1I480-F1
#
_cell.length_a   1.000
_cell.length_b   1.000
_cell.length_c   1.000
_cell.angle_alpha   90.00
_cell.angle_beta   90.00
_cell.angle_gamma   90.00
#
_symmetry.space_group_name_H-M   'P 1'
#
loop_
_entity.id
_entity.type
_entity.pdbx_description
1 polymer ?
#
loop_
_entity_poly.entity_id
_entity_poly.type
_entity_poly.pdbx_seq_one_letter_code
_entity_poly.pdbx_strand_id
1 'polypeptide(L)' 'MRILNQMGYPHQFTMGMDKAGHEWIVVVAKGTFDFPAEPGGLVRKSAEQVPLVMADTQTGVAGYSATLWE' A
#
# COMPACT_ATOMS: atom_id res chain seq x y z
N MET A 1 3.09 10.81 14.26
CA MET A 1 1.66 10.53 14.00
C MET A 1 1.38 9.04 14.21
N ARG A 2 0.18 8.65 14.65
CA ARG A 2 -0.21 7.23 14.84
C ARG A 2 -1.57 6.99 14.17
N ILE A 3 -1.66 5.98 13.31
CA ILE A 3 -2.91 5.56 12.67
C ILE A 3 -3.49 4.38 13.46
N LEU A 4 -4.77 4.47 13.83
CA LEU A 4 -5.50 3.38 14.46
C LEU A 4 -6.13 2.50 13.37
N ASN A 5 -5.54 1.33 13.15
CA ASN A 5 -5.91 0.44 12.06
C ASN A 5 -6.96 -0.61 12.47
N GLN A 6 -8.21 -0.19 12.64
CA GLN A 6 -9.30 -1.10 13.01
C GLN A 6 -9.61 -2.16 11.94
N MET A 7 -9.43 -1.82 10.66
CA MET A 7 -9.71 -2.71 9.53
C MET A 7 -8.62 -3.77 9.31
N GLY A 8 -7.43 -3.56 9.89
CA GLY A 8 -6.30 -4.48 9.80
C GLY A 8 -5.73 -4.62 8.40
N TYR A 9 -5.83 -3.59 7.55
CA TYR A 9 -5.18 -3.57 6.23
C TYR A 9 -3.77 -2.98 6.35
N PRO A 10 -2.76 -3.50 5.61
CA PRO A 10 -1.51 -2.79 5.43
C PRO A 10 -1.78 -1.34 5.00
N HIS A 11 -1.11 -0.41 5.66
CA HIS A 11 -1.30 1.01 5.40
C HIS A 11 0.01 1.76 5.57
N GLN A 12 0.11 2.89 4.90
CA GLN A 12 1.22 3.82 5.01
C GLN A 12 0.69 5.24 4.92
N PHE A 13 1.46 6.19 5.43
CA PHE A 13 1.12 7.60 5.28
C PHE A 13 2.36 8.40 4.96
N THR A 14 2.13 9.53 4.29
CA THR A 14 3.11 10.60 4.14
C THR A 14 2.45 11.93 4.43
N MET A 15 3.28 12.96 4.59
CA MET A 15 2.83 14.34 4.77
C MET A 15 3.35 15.17 3.61
N GLY A 16 2.54 16.12 3.15
CA GLY A 16 2.89 17.02 2.06
C GLY A 16 2.28 18.39 2.29
N MET A 17 2.90 19.42 1.73
CA MET A 17 2.40 20.78 1.81
C MET A 17 1.92 21.23 0.43
N ASP A 18 0.76 21.89 0.38
CA ASP A 18 0.30 22.51 -0.86
C ASP A 18 0.96 23.89 -1.09
N LYS A 19 0.66 24.52 -2.22
CA LYS A 19 1.23 25.81 -2.60
C LYS A 19 0.82 26.97 -1.68
N ALA A 20 -0.28 26.81 -0.93
CA ALA A 20 -0.77 27.80 0.02
C ALA A 20 -0.22 27.56 1.45
N GLY A 21 0.58 26.51 1.65
CA GLY A 21 1.17 26.19 2.93
C GLY A 21 0.30 25.28 3.81
N HIS A 22 -0.80 24.72 3.30
CA HIS A 22 -1.57 23.75 4.08
C HIS A 22 -0.84 22.42 4.12
N GLU A 23 -0.78 21.83 5.31
CA GLU A 23 -0.21 20.51 5.53
C GLU A 23 -1.30 19.44 5.36
N TRP A 24 -0.99 18.45 4.54
CA TRP A 24 -1.87 17.34 4.19
C TRP A 24 -1.25 16.03 4.63
N ILE A 25 -2.08 15.16 5.19
CA ILE A 25 -1.73 13.77 5.44
C ILE A 25 -2.33 12.94 4.32
N VAL A 26 -1.49 12.20 3.60
CA VAL A 26 -1.92 11.24 2.59
C VAL A 26 -1.79 9.85 3.19
N VAL A 27 -2.90 9.13 3.29
CA VAL A 27 -2.93 7.74 3.79
C VAL A 27 -3.32 6.82 2.66
N VAL A 28 -2.58 5.72 2.51
CA VAL A 28 -2.90 4.62 1.60
C VAL A 28 -3.19 3.38 2.44
N ALA A 29 -4.25 2.65 2.09
CA ALA A 29 -4.55 1.33 2.61
C ALA A 29 -4.65 0.35 1.43
N LYS A 30 -4.02 -0.83 1.56
CA LYS A 30 -4.04 -1.88 0.53
C LYS A 30 -4.80 -3.10 1.06
N GLY A 31 -5.77 -3.57 0.28
CA GLY A 31 -6.54 -4.78 0.59
C GLY A 31 -6.21 -5.91 -0.39
N THR A 32 -5.94 -7.09 0.15
CA THR A 32 -5.87 -8.36 -0.59
C THR A 32 -7.15 -9.16 -0.30
N PHE A 33 -7.74 -9.70 -1.35
CA PHE A 33 -8.99 -10.45 -1.27
C PHE A 33 -8.83 -11.80 -1.96
N ASP A 34 -9.46 -12.82 -1.40
CA ASP A 34 -9.51 -14.15 -2.00
C ASP A 34 -10.53 -14.20 -3.13
N PHE A 35 -10.28 -15.06 -4.12
CA PHE A 35 -11.28 -15.34 -5.15
C PHE A 35 -12.53 -15.98 -4.53
N PRO A 36 -13.73 -15.61 -4.99
CA PRO A 36 -14.95 -16.25 -4.54
C PRO A 36 -14.99 -17.71 -5.01
N ALA A 37 -15.61 -18.59 -4.23
CA ALA A 37 -15.76 -20.00 -4.59
C ALA A 37 -16.65 -20.21 -5.82
N GLU A 38 -17.59 -19.29 -6.06
CA GLU A 38 -18.53 -19.36 -7.18
C GLU A 38 -18.52 -18.07 -8.03
N PRO A 39 -18.82 -18.18 -9.34
CA PRO A 39 -18.97 -17.02 -10.21
C PRO A 39 -20.03 -16.04 -9.68
N GLY A 40 -19.68 -14.75 -9.63
CA GLY A 40 -20.56 -13.70 -9.12
C GLY A 40 -20.65 -13.61 -7.59
N GLY A 41 -19.91 -14.46 -6.86
CA GLY A 41 -19.83 -14.38 -5.40
C GLY A 41 -19.07 -13.16 -4.89
N LEU A 42 -19.33 -12.77 -3.63
CA LEU A 42 -18.59 -11.71 -2.96
C LEU A 42 -17.18 -12.17 -2.57
N VAL A 43 -16.21 -11.31 -2.80
CA VAL A 43 -14.83 -11.50 -2.34
C VAL A 43 -14.73 -11.39 -0.82
N ARG A 44 -13.81 -12.12 -0.21
CA ARG A 44 -13.53 -12.05 1.22
C ARG A 44 -12.13 -11.50 1.44
N LYS A 45 -11.95 -10.75 2.53
CA LYS A 45 -10.62 -10.29 2.94
C LYS A 45 -9.72 -11.52 3.15
N SER A 46 -8.59 -11.55 2.47
CA SER A 46 -7.64 -12.65 2.60
C SER A 46 -7.00 -12.66 3.99
N ALA A 47 -6.73 -13.87 4.51
CA ALA A 47 -6.03 -14.05 5.77
C ALA A 47 -4.60 -13.48 5.70
N GLU A 48 -3.97 -13.54 4.53
CA GLU A 48 -2.67 -12.95 4.25
C GLU A 48 -2.85 -11.69 3.40
N GLN A 49 -2.24 -10.59 3.84
CA GLN A 49 -2.29 -9.33 3.10
C GLN A 49 -0.94 -9.09 2.43
N VAL A 50 -0.97 -8.85 1.11
CA VAL A 50 0.25 -8.51 0.37
C VAL A 50 0.70 -7.11 0.79
N PRO A 51 1.98 -6.92 1.17
CA PRO A 51 2.48 -5.62 1.61
C PRO A 51 2.36 -4.54 0.53
N LEU A 52 2.42 -3.27 0.93
CA LEU A 52 2.65 -2.18 -0.01
C LEU A 52 4.05 -2.34 -0.61
N VAL A 53 4.17 -1.95 -1.87
CA VAL A 53 5.47 -1.87 -2.55
C VAL A 53 5.80 -0.40 -2.73
N MET A 54 7.08 -0.07 -2.60
CA MET A 54 7.58 1.28 -2.80
C MET A 54 8.23 1.34 -4.18
N ALA A 55 7.81 2.31 -5.01
CA ALA A 55 8.29 2.47 -6.38
C ALA A 55 9.82 2.69 -6.44
N ASP A 56 10.43 3.21 -5.36
CA ASP A 56 11.85 3.47 -5.22
C ASP A 56 12.64 2.33 -4.55
N THR A 57 12.04 1.13 -4.43
CA THR A 57 12.78 -0.03 -3.88
C THR A 57 13.81 -0.50 -4.89
N GLN A 58 15.11 -0.37 -4.59
CA GLN A 58 16.18 -0.81 -5.49
C GLN A 58 16.55 -2.28 -5.27
N THR A 59 17.11 -2.92 -6.29
CA THR A 59 17.62 -4.31 -6.20
C THR A 59 18.77 -4.45 -5.21
N GLY A 60 19.58 -3.40 -5.03
CA GLY A 60 20.80 -3.41 -4.22
C GLY A 60 21.97 -4.18 -4.84
N VAL A 61 21.81 -4.73 -6.06
CA VAL A 61 22.86 -5.50 -6.75
C VAL A 61 23.68 -4.57 -7.64
N ALA A 62 25.00 -4.63 -7.51
CA ALA A 62 25.90 -3.85 -8.36
C ALA A 62 25.63 -4.12 -9.84
N GLY A 63 25.51 -3.04 -10.63
CA GLY A 63 25.17 -3.12 -12.06
C GLY A 63 23.67 -3.08 -12.38
N TYR A 64 22.78 -3.08 -11.39
CA TYR A 64 21.34 -2.94 -11.58
C TYR A 64 20.84 -1.63 -10.94
N SER A 65 20.51 -0.64 -11.77
CA SER A 65 20.00 0.67 -11.32
C SER A 65 18.48 0.79 -11.33
N ALA A 66 17.78 -0.16 -11.96
CA ALA A 66 16.32 -0.16 -12.02
C ALA A 66 15.71 -0.49 -10.64
N THR A 67 14.55 0.11 -10.37
CA THR A 67 13.73 -0.21 -9.20
C THR A 67 13.05 -1.57 -9.39
N LEU A 68 12.70 -2.23 -8.30
CA LEU A 68 12.05 -3.54 -8.28
C LEU A 68 10.60 -3.49 -8.81
N TRP A 69 10.00 -2.30 -8.80
CA TRP A 69 8.61 -2.08 -9.14
C TRP A 69 8.53 -0.84 -10.05
N GLU A 70 7.76 -0.92 -11.12
CA GLU A 70 7.43 0.19 -12.04
C GLU A 70 5.94 0.58 -11.90
#